data_AF-A0A416EJC7-F1
#
_entry.id   AF-A0A416EJC7-F1
#
_cell.length_a   1.000
_cell.length_b   1.000
_cell.length_c   1.000
_cell.angle_alpha   90.00
_cell.angle_beta   90.00
_cell.angle_gamma   90.00
#
_symmetry.space_group_name_H-M   'P 1'
#
loop_
_entity.id
_entity.type
_entity.pdbx_description
1 polymer ?
#
loop_
_entity_poly.entity_id
_entity_poly.type
_entity_poly.pdbx_seq_one_letter_code
_entity_poly.pdbx_strand_id
1 'polypeptide(L)' 'MIMDKEMSIEEAMQELTAVMEQLEEPSRPLEDSFTLYTRGMELVKLCNEKIDMVEKKLIVLNNEDPVR' A
#
# COMPACT_ATOMS: atom_id res chain seq x y z
N MET A 1 13.51 -10.09 19.61
CA MET A 1 12.82 -10.53 18.38
C MET A 1 12.32 -9.27 17.70
N ILE A 2 13.05 -8.77 16.70
CA ILE A 2 12.59 -7.62 15.91
C ILE A 2 11.82 -8.24 14.75
N MET A 3 10.51 -8.37 14.91
CA MET A 3 9.64 -8.64 13.78
C MET A 3 9.59 -7.34 13.00
N ASP A 4 10.33 -7.29 11.90
CA ASP A 4 10.17 -6.27 10.88
C ASP A 4 8.76 -6.47 10.32
N LYS A 5 7.79 -5.75 10.90
CA LYS A 5 6.37 -5.95 10.62
C LYS A 5 6.11 -5.31 9.27
N GLU A 6 6.26 -6.09 8.20
CA GLU A 6 5.83 -5.66 6.88
C GLU A 6 4.39 -5.17 6.97
N MET A 7 4.18 -3.90 6.65
CA MET A 7 2.87 -3.25 6.67
C MET A 7 1.87 -4.05 5.83
N SER A 8 0.71 -4.39 6.36
CA SER A 8 -0.36 -5.06 5.61
C SER A 8 -1.02 -4.14 4.58
N ILE A 9 -1.82 -4.69 3.66
CA ILE A 9 -2.60 -3.89 2.69
C ILE A 9 -3.58 -2.97 3.42
N GLU A 10 -4.23 -3.49 4.47
CA GLU A 10 -5.19 -2.72 5.27
C GLU A 10 -4.50 -1.55 6.00
N GLU A 11 -3.36 -1.79 6.63
CA GLU A 11 -2.55 -0.74 7.27
C GLU A 11 -2.10 0.31 6.24
N ALA A 12 -1.66 -0.11 5.05
CA ALA A 12 -1.24 0.81 3.98
C ALA A 12 -2.41 1.67 3.46
N MET A 13 -3.61 1.08 3.32
CA MET A 13 -4.81 1.82 2.90
C MET A 13 -5.29 2.80 3.98
N GLN A 14 -5.23 2.43 5.25
CA GLN A 14 -5.53 3.33 6.36
C GLN A 14 -4.56 4.52 6.39
N GLU A 15 -3.26 4.26 6.23
CA GLU A 15 -2.25 5.32 6.17
C GLU A 15 -2.45 6.22 4.95
N LEU A 16 -2.79 5.66 3.79
CA LEU A 16 -3.08 6.44 2.59
C LEU A 16 -4.27 7.38 2.79
N THR A 17 -5.30 6.92 3.50
CA THR A 17 -6.48 7.73 3.82
C THR A 17 -6.09 8.89 4.75
N ALA A 18 -5.29 8.62 5.78
CA ALA A 18 -4.78 9.65 6.68
C ALA A 18 -3.86 10.66 5.97
N VAL A 19 -3.09 10.23 4.96
CA VAL A 19 -2.29 11.12 4.11
C VAL A 19 -3.20 12.01 3.26
N MET A 20 -4.29 11.48 2.70
CA MET A 20 -5.26 12.27 1.93
C MET A 20 -5.95 13.32 2.79
N GLU A 21 -6.45 12.94 3.98
CA GLU A 21 -7.07 13.86 4.94
C GLU A 21 -6.11 15.00 5.30
N GLN A 22 -4.83 14.68 5.50
CA GLN A 22 -3.81 15.67 5.75
C GLN A 22 -3.60 16.60 4.53
N LEU A 23 -3.49 16.05 3.32
CA LEU A 23 -3.30 16.85 2.10
C LEU A 23 -4.47 17.82 1.82
N GLU A 24 -5.68 17.53 2.30
CA GLU A 24 -6.84 18.41 2.18
C GLU A 24 -6.84 19.59 3.17
N GLU A 25 -5.91 19.62 4.13
CA GLU A 25 -5.85 20.67 5.15
C GLU A 25 -5.36 22.01 4.56
N PRO A 26 -6.19 23.08 4.59
CA PRO A 26 -5.94 24.30 3.84
C PRO A 26 -4.80 25.19 4.40
N SER A 27 -4.36 24.95 5.64
CA SER A 27 -3.27 25.69 6.29
C SER A 27 -1.90 25.01 6.18
N ARG A 28 -1.78 23.95 5.37
CA ARG A 28 -0.55 23.15 5.29
C ARG A 28 0.57 23.87 4.52
N PRO A 29 1.82 23.87 5.04
CA PRO A 29 2.99 24.28 4.29
C PRO A 29 3.20 23.43 3.04
N LEU A 30 3.58 24.05 1.93
CA LEU A 30 3.82 23.36 0.66
C LEU A 30 4.87 22.23 0.77
N GLU A 31 5.89 22.43 1.59
CA GLU A 31 6.96 21.44 1.85
C GLU A 31 6.42 20.16 2.53
N ASP A 32 5.49 20.31 3.47
CA ASP A 32 4.80 19.18 4.11
C ASP A 32 3.90 18.45 3.10
N SER A 33 3.25 19.20 2.19
CA SER A 33 2.45 18.61 1.11
C SER A 33 3.30 17.75 0.17
N PHE A 34 4.53 18.16 -0.14
CA PHE A 34 5.45 17.34 -0.94
C PHE A 34 5.84 16.03 -0.23
N THR A 35 6.08 16.11 1.08
CA THR A 35 6.42 14.93 1.90
C THR A 35 5.24 13.96 1.94
N LEU A 36 4.04 14.46 2.22
CA LEU A 36 2.82 13.65 2.23
C LEU A 36 2.48 13.07 0.87
N TYR A 37 2.63 13.85 -0.20
CA TYR A 37 2.42 13.34 -1.56
C TYR A 37 3.38 12.19 -1.90
N THR A 38 4.67 12.35 -1.57
CA THR A 38 5.67 11.30 -1.77
C THR A 38 5.31 10.06 -0.97
N ARG A 39 4.90 10.23 0.30
CA ARG A 39 4.44 9.12 1.13
C ARG A 39 3.21 8.43 0.57
N GLY A 40 2.23 9.19 0.08
CA GLY A 40 1.04 8.64 -0.58
C GLY A 40 1.40 7.81 -1.82
N MET A 41 2.35 8.28 -2.63
CA MET A 41 2.84 7.54 -3.80
C MET A 41 3.52 6.22 -3.41
N GLU A 42 4.32 6.21 -2.34
CA GLU A 42 4.92 4.98 -1.80
C GLU A 42 3.86 3.99 -1.33
N LEU A 43 2.85 4.46 -0.61
CA LEU A 43 1.75 3.63 -0.12
C LEU A 43 0.93 3.02 -1.26
N VAL A 44 0.62 3.81 -2.31
CA VAL A 44 -0.05 3.30 -3.52
C VAL A 44 0.79 2.22 -4.20
N LYS A 45 2.11 2.44 -4.32
CA LYS A 45 3.03 1.45 -4.90
C LYS A 45 3.03 0.16 -4.07
N LEU A 46 3.13 0.26 -2.75
CA LEU A 46 3.12 -0.88 -1.84
C LEU A 46 1.81 -1.70 -1.95
N CYS A 47 0.67 -1.03 -2.03
CA CYS A 47 -0.62 -1.69 -2.23
C CYS A 47 -0.64 -2.47 -3.54
N ASN A 48 -0.20 -1.86 -4.65
CA ASN A 48 -0.15 -2.53 -5.95
C ASN A 48 0.77 -3.75 -5.93
N GLU A 49 1.96 -3.64 -5.33
CA GLU A 49 2.90 -4.77 -5.21
C GLU A 49 2.32 -5.93 -4.40
N LYS A 50 1.60 -5.63 -3.31
CA LYS A 50 0.96 -6.66 -2.48
C LYS A 50 -0.20 -7.34 -3.20
N ILE A 51 -1.01 -6.58 -3.93
CA ILE A 51 -2.10 -7.13 -4.74
C ILE A 51 -1.54 -8.05 -5.84
N ASP A 52 -0.54 -7.58 -6.58
CA ASP A 52 0.14 -8.37 -7.62
C ASP A 52 0.75 -9.67 -7.06
N MET A 53 1.34 -9.63 -5.86
CA MET A 53 1.81 -10.85 -5.18
C MET A 53 0.68 -11.82 -4.86
N VAL A 54 -0.48 -11.34 -4.43
CA VAL A 54 -1.65 -12.19 -4.15
C VAL A 54 -2.18 -12.79 -5.44
N GLU A 55 -2.33 -12.00 -6.50
CA GLU A 55 -2.77 -12.47 -7.83
C GLU A 55 -1.85 -13.55 -8.38
N LYS A 56 -0.52 -13.35 -8.32
CA LYS A 56 0.46 -14.35 -8.73
C LYS A 56 0.35 -15.64 -7.93
N LYS A 57 0.16 -15.56 -6.60
CA LYS A 57 -0.05 -16.75 -5.76
C LYS A 57 -1.32 -17.50 -6.17
N LEU A 58 -2.41 -16.79 -6.48
CA LEU A 58 -3.64 -17.41 -6.97
C LEU A 58 -3.44 -18.11 -8.32
N ILE A 59 -2.67 -17.52 -9.24
CA ILE A 59 -2.33 -18.13 -10.53
C ILE A 59 -1.53 -19.42 -10.33
N VAL A 60 -0.51 -19.42 -9.46
CA VAL A 60 0.28 -20.63 -9.19
C VAL A 60 -0.61 -21.75 -8.62
N LEU A 61 -1.46 -21.43 -7.64
CA LEU A 61 -2.38 -22.40 -7.05
C LEU A 61 -3.35 -23.00 -8.08
N ASN A 62 -3.85 -22.20 -9.02
CA ASN A 62 -4.71 -22.68 -10.10
C ASN A 62 -3.97 -23.50 -11.17
N ASN A 63 -2.67 -23.31 -11.35
CA ASN A 63 -1.86 -24.08 -12.31
C ASN A 63 -1.32 -25.40 -11.72
N GLU A 64 -1.30 -25.53 -10.40
CA GLU A 64 -0.90 -26.75 -9.70
C GLU A 64 -2.08 -27.72 -9.45
N ASP A 65 -3.29 -27.37 -9.88
CA ASP A 65 -4.46 -28.24 -9.79
C ASP A 65 -4.47 -29.23 -10.98
N PRO A 66 -4.10 -30.53 -10.80
CA PRO A 66 -4.00 -31.48 -11.91
C PRO A 66 -5.38 -32.01 -12.35
N VAL A 67 -6.46 -31.49 -11.78
CA VAL A 67 -7.83 -32.00 -11.96
C VAL A 67 -8.68 -31.00 -12.75
N ARG A 68 -8.28 -30.72 -13.99
CA ARG A 68 -9.21 -30.43 -15.09
C ARG A 68 -8.70 -31.01 -16.41
#